data_AF-A0A534S1Z4-F1
#
_entry.id   AF-A0A534S1Z4-F1
#
_cell.length_a   1.000
_cell.length_b   1.000
_cell.length_c   1.000
_cell.angle_alpha   90.00
_cell.angle_beta   90.00
_cell.angle_gamma   90.00
#
_symmetry.space_group_name_H-M   'P 1'
#
loop_
_entity.id
_entity.type
_entity.pdbx_description
1 polymer ?
#
loop_
_entity_poly.entity_id
_entity_poly.type
_entity_poly.pdbx_seq_one_letter_code
_entity_poly.pdbx_strand_id
1 'polypeptide(L)'
;MATTSAVVRARLAHPVIDSDGHTVEFEPAVLDYLQQVGGSRIVERYKTERTKGMASSLGGMLTWHRLTSDERRDQRATIPPWWALPAKNTLDRVTAMLPKLLYERLDDMGLDVTVLYPTFGLLAPHLDDEEIRRATCRAFNTYHADIFREYA
;
A
#
# COMPACT_ATOMS: atom_id res chain seq x y z
N MET A 1 29.85 0.61 1.86
CA MET A 1 30.06 -0.60 2.69
C MET A 1 28.78 -1.41 2.62
N ALA A 2 28.86 -2.74 2.51
CA ALA A 2 27.67 -3.59 2.54
C ALA A 2 26.92 -3.44 3.88
N THR A 3 25.59 -3.50 3.85
CA THR A 3 24.76 -3.47 5.07
C THR A 3 24.96 -4.74 5.89
N THR A 4 24.59 -4.71 7.18
CA THR A 4 24.61 -5.90 8.03
C THR A 4 23.75 -7.03 7.44
N SER A 5 22.58 -6.70 6.88
CA SER A 5 21.69 -7.68 6.26
C SER A 5 22.31 -8.32 5.02
N ALA A 6 22.96 -7.53 4.15
CA ALA A 6 23.68 -8.05 2.99
C ALA A 6 24.82 -9.01 3.40
N VAL A 7 25.57 -8.67 4.46
CA VAL A 7 26.64 -9.53 5.00
C VAL A 7 26.08 -10.84 5.56
N VAL A 8 24.92 -10.81 6.21
CA VAL A 8 24.23 -12.02 6.68
C VAL A 8 23.76 -12.85 5.49
N ARG A 9 23.10 -12.24 4.51
CA ARG A 9 22.59 -12.91 3.32
C ARG A 9 23.70 -13.66 2.56
N ALA A 10 24.88 -13.06 2.42
CA ALA A 10 26.03 -13.68 1.75
C ALA A 10 26.54 -14.98 2.40
N ARG A 11 26.15 -15.26 3.65
CA ARG A 11 26.53 -16.49 4.37
C ARG A 11 25.49 -17.60 4.27
N LEU A 12 24.32 -17.31 3.70
CA LEU A 12 23.22 -18.27 3.57
C LEU A 12 23.36 -19.07 2.27
N ALA A 13 23.19 -20.38 2.36
CA ALA A 13 23.20 -21.30 1.22
C ALA A 13 21.83 -21.44 0.53
N HIS A 14 20.83 -20.69 0.97
CA HIS A 14 19.47 -20.69 0.44
C HIS A 14 19.00 -19.24 0.21
N PRO A 15 18.02 -19.02 -0.68
CA PRO A 15 17.41 -17.70 -0.84
C PRO A 15 16.65 -17.28 0.42
N VAL A 16 16.48 -15.98 0.59
CA VAL A 16 15.65 -15.31 1.58
C VAL A 16 14.48 -14.69 0.84
N ILE A 17 13.29 -15.20 1.15
CA ILE A 17 12.03 -14.75 0.57
C ILE A 17 11.31 -13.93 1.63
N ASP A 18 11.04 -12.67 1.33
CA ASP A 18 10.05 -11.89 2.05
C ASP A 18 8.65 -12.23 1.53
N SER A 19 7.83 -12.82 2.40
CA SER A 19 6.49 -13.28 2.04
C SER A 19 5.39 -12.23 2.25
N ASP A 20 5.73 -11.07 2.80
CA ASP A 20 4.77 -10.05 3.24
C ASP A 20 5.31 -8.63 3.01
N GLY A 21 5.81 -8.39 1.81
CA GLY A 21 6.23 -7.07 1.37
C GLY A 21 5.02 -6.21 1.03
N HIS A 22 5.15 -4.90 1.21
CA HIS A 22 4.09 -3.94 0.88
C HIS A 22 4.59 -2.78 0.03
N THR A 23 3.74 -2.34 -0.88
CA THR A 23 3.94 -1.12 -1.67
C THR A 23 2.94 -0.06 -1.27
N VAL A 24 3.39 1.19 -1.24
CA VAL A 24 2.53 2.35 -1.04
C VAL A 24 2.28 3.00 -2.39
N GLU A 25 1.03 3.02 -2.81
CA GLU A 25 0.66 3.45 -4.14
C GLU A 25 0.71 4.97 -4.30
N PHE A 26 1.10 5.43 -5.49
CA PHE A 26 0.92 6.82 -5.87
C PHE A 26 -0.53 7.02 -6.33
N GLU A 27 -1.39 7.45 -5.39
CA GLU A 27 -2.83 7.58 -5.60
C GLU A 27 -3.24 8.24 -6.93
N PRO A 28 -2.66 9.38 -7.36
CA PRO A 28 -3.07 10.00 -8.60
C PRO A 28 -2.99 9.06 -9.80
N ALA A 29 -1.91 8.28 -9.92
CA ALA A 29 -1.78 7.30 -10.99
C ALA A 29 -2.84 6.20 -10.86
N VAL A 30 -3.09 5.67 -9.66
CA VAL A 30 -4.14 4.65 -9.44
C VAL A 30 -5.52 5.16 -9.89
N LEU A 31 -5.83 6.44 -9.66
CA LEU A 31 -7.08 7.03 -10.11
C LEU A 31 -7.18 7.13 -11.64
N ASP A 32 -6.07 7.34 -12.34
CA ASP A 32 -6.02 7.29 -13.80
C ASP A 32 -6.34 5.88 -14.32
N TYR A 33 -5.76 4.83 -13.71
CA TYR A 33 -6.13 3.43 -14.03
C TYR A 33 -7.60 3.14 -13.72
N LEU A 34 -8.12 3.65 -12.60
CA LEU A 34 -9.54 3.49 -12.27
C LEU A 34 -10.44 4.19 -13.27
N GLN A 35 -10.04 5.37 -13.76
CA GLN A 35 -10.75 6.07 -14.82
C GLN A 35 -10.76 5.27 -16.12
N GLN A 36 -9.64 4.65 -16.50
CA GLN A 36 -9.56 3.80 -17.68
C GLN A 36 -10.47 2.56 -17.57
N VAL A 37 -10.57 1.97 -16.37
CA VAL A 37 -11.37 0.76 -16.11
C VAL A 37 -12.86 1.04 -15.98
N GLY A 38 -13.24 2.09 -15.22
CA GLY A 38 -14.63 2.35 -14.81
C GLY A 38 -15.20 3.70 -15.24
N GLY A 39 -14.42 4.55 -15.89
CA GLY A 39 -14.79 5.91 -16.26
C GLY A 39 -14.85 6.88 -15.08
N SER A 40 -15.01 8.18 -15.38
CA SER A 40 -14.97 9.26 -14.38
C SER A 40 -16.05 9.11 -13.29
N ARG A 41 -17.21 8.54 -13.62
CA ARG A 41 -18.30 8.31 -12.66
C ARG A 41 -17.87 7.35 -11.54
N ILE A 42 -17.11 6.30 -11.87
CA ILE A 42 -16.60 5.35 -10.88
C ILE A 42 -15.52 6.00 -10.02
N VAL A 43 -14.66 6.84 -10.59
CA VAL A 43 -13.65 7.59 -9.83
C VAL A 43 -14.30 8.47 -8.78
N GLU A 44 -15.33 9.24 -9.12
CA GLU A 44 -16.01 10.12 -8.16
C GLU A 44 -16.76 9.35 -7.07
N ARG A 45 -17.38 8.22 -7.44
CA ARG A 45 -17.99 7.31 -6.46
C ARG A 45 -16.95 6.68 -5.55
N TYR A 46 -15.81 6.23 -6.07
CA TYR A 46 -14.71 5.69 -5.28
C TYR A 46 -14.18 6.72 -4.28
N LYS A 47 -13.97 7.97 -4.69
CA LYS A 47 -13.54 9.05 -3.76
C LYS A 47 -14.56 9.24 -2.63
N THR A 48 -15.85 9.22 -2.97
CA THR A 48 -16.94 9.38 -2.00
C THR A 48 -17.02 8.19 -1.02
N GLU A 49 -17.00 6.96 -1.55
CA GLU A 49 -17.04 5.73 -0.76
C GLU A 49 -15.79 5.56 0.08
N ARG A 50 -14.61 5.92 -0.42
CA ARG A 50 -13.39 5.94 0.38
C ARG A 50 -13.54 6.87 1.57
N THR A 51 -14.16 8.05 1.42
CA THR A 51 -14.42 8.97 2.53
C THR A 51 -15.43 8.41 3.54
N LYS A 52 -16.44 7.66 3.08
CA LYS A 52 -17.48 7.06 3.94
C LYS A 52 -17.05 5.75 4.61
N GLY A 53 -16.48 4.81 3.85
CA GLY A 53 -15.87 3.57 4.33
C GLY A 53 -14.60 3.81 5.16
N MET A 54 -14.01 5.01 5.08
CA MET A 54 -13.03 5.47 6.06
C MET A 54 -13.61 5.63 7.47
N ALA A 55 -14.93 5.64 7.66
CA ALA A 55 -15.51 5.71 9.00
C ALA A 55 -15.64 4.34 9.69
N SER A 56 -15.56 3.21 8.96
CA SER A 56 -15.97 1.90 9.50
C SER A 56 -14.88 0.82 9.56
N SER A 57 -13.68 1.05 9.02
CA SER A 57 -12.55 0.08 9.06
C SER A 57 -11.19 0.78 9.07
N LEU A 58 -10.18 0.29 8.35
CA LEU A 58 -8.81 0.83 8.23
C LEU A 58 -8.73 2.34 7.96
N GLY A 59 -9.78 2.96 7.40
CA GLY A 59 -9.79 4.39 7.24
C GLY A 59 -10.11 5.21 8.50
N GLY A 60 -10.59 4.57 9.58
CA GLY A 60 -10.68 5.18 10.90
C GLY A 60 -9.31 5.58 11.43
N MET A 61 -8.25 4.92 10.93
CA MET A 61 -6.86 5.30 11.18
C MET A 61 -6.55 6.74 10.74
N LEU A 62 -7.13 7.21 9.63
CA LEU A 62 -6.89 8.56 9.10
C LEU A 62 -7.68 9.63 9.85
N THR A 63 -8.78 9.27 10.51
CA THR A 63 -9.64 10.19 11.26
C THR A 63 -9.40 10.14 12.76
N TRP A 64 -8.70 9.12 13.28
CA TRP A 64 -8.45 8.92 14.71
C TRP A 64 -7.88 10.16 15.43
N HIS A 65 -6.96 10.87 14.77
CA HIS A 65 -6.36 12.09 15.30
C HIS A 65 -7.33 13.28 15.38
N ARG A 66 -8.47 13.23 14.68
CA ARG A 66 -9.53 14.25 14.72
C ARG A 66 -10.59 13.96 15.79
N LEU A 67 -10.63 12.73 16.32
CA LEU A 67 -11.57 12.34 17.36
C LEU A 67 -11.09 12.79 18.74
N THR A 68 -12.03 13.19 19.59
CA THR A 68 -11.84 13.37 21.03
C THR A 68 -11.64 12.03 21.74
N SER A 69 -11.19 12.07 23.00
CA SER A 69 -11.01 10.86 23.81
C SER A 69 -12.31 10.07 24.01
N ASP A 70 -13.45 10.75 24.12
CA ASP A 70 -14.76 10.12 24.31
C ASP A 70 -15.25 9.49 23.00
N GLU A 71 -15.13 10.19 21.88
CA GLU A 71 -15.47 9.65 20.55
C GLU A 71 -14.64 8.42 20.20
N ARG A 72 -13.33 8.43 20.51
CA ARG A 72 -12.46 7.25 20.32
C ARG A 72 -12.96 6.04 21.11
N ARG A 73 -13.44 6.26 22.33
CA ARG A 73 -13.96 5.20 23.21
C ARG A 73 -15.31 4.68 22.71
N ASP A 74 -16.21 5.59 22.36
CA ASP A 74 -17.57 5.28 21.89
C ASP A 74 -17.54 4.48 20.58
N GLN A 75 -16.74 4.94 19.61
CA GLN A 75 -16.58 4.29 18.30
C GLN A 75 -15.64 3.08 18.34
N ARG A 76 -14.97 2.80 19.47
CA ARG A 76 -13.88 1.81 19.57
C ARG A 76 -12.84 2.01 18.46
N ALA A 77 -12.47 3.27 18.22
CA ALA A 77 -11.65 3.66 17.09
C ALA A 77 -10.25 3.03 17.16
N THR A 78 -9.83 2.39 16.07
CA THR A 78 -8.50 1.77 15.96
C THR A 78 -7.43 2.86 15.87
N ILE A 79 -6.40 2.74 16.72
CA ILE A 79 -5.26 3.67 16.69
C ILE A 79 -4.44 3.39 15.42
N PRO A 80 -4.11 4.41 14.61
CA PRO A 80 -3.24 4.23 13.45
C PRO A 80 -1.84 3.78 13.88
N PRO A 81 -1.19 2.90 13.10
CA PRO A 81 0.22 2.58 13.33
C PRO A 81 1.09 3.82 13.15
N TRP A 82 1.94 4.11 14.14
CA TRP A 82 2.88 5.24 14.11
C TRP A 82 4.01 5.06 13.06
N TRP A 83 4.20 3.84 12.56
CA TRP A 83 5.29 3.45 11.67
C TRP A 83 4.90 3.41 10.17
N ALA A 84 3.61 3.50 9.82
CA ALA A 84 3.16 3.26 8.44
C ALA A 84 3.57 4.35 7.43
N LEU A 85 3.92 5.54 7.90
CA LEU A 85 4.33 6.67 7.07
C LEU A 85 5.66 7.25 7.61
N PRO A 86 6.82 6.62 7.35
CA PRO A 86 8.10 7.09 7.87
C PRO A 86 8.50 8.43 7.22
N ALA A 87 8.04 9.54 7.81
CA ALA A 87 8.25 10.89 7.24
C ALA A 87 9.67 11.43 7.47
N LYS A 88 10.38 10.92 8.49
CA LYS A 88 11.78 11.31 8.77
C LYS A 88 12.78 10.58 7.86
N ASN A 89 12.56 9.29 7.60
CA ASN A 89 13.38 8.52 6.67
C ASN A 89 12.68 8.46 5.31
N THR A 90 12.85 9.53 4.54
CA THR A 90 12.24 9.66 3.21
C THR A 90 12.70 8.58 2.26
N LEU A 91 13.95 8.08 2.40
CA LEU A 91 14.47 6.98 1.58
C LEU A 91 13.63 5.71 1.77
N ASP A 92 13.34 5.32 3.00
CA ASP A 92 12.50 4.14 3.27
C ASP A 92 11.07 4.35 2.77
N ARG A 93 10.54 5.57 2.93
CA ARG A 93 9.23 5.93 2.39
C ARG A 93 9.16 5.74 0.88
N VAL A 94 10.13 6.30 0.14
CA VAL A 94 10.12 6.21 -1.33
C VAL A 94 10.50 4.81 -1.84
N THR A 95 11.21 4.03 -1.03
CA THR A 95 11.53 2.63 -1.37
C THR A 95 10.27 1.79 -1.45
N ALA A 96 9.30 1.99 -0.55
CA ALA A 96 8.00 1.33 -0.64
C ALA A 96 7.11 1.86 -1.79
N MET A 97 7.48 2.98 -2.45
CA MET A 97 6.65 3.63 -3.48
C MET A 97 7.19 3.43 -4.90
N LEU A 98 8.52 3.31 -5.05
CA LEU A 98 9.20 3.32 -6.35
C LEU A 98 9.75 1.92 -6.66
N PRO A 99 9.18 1.19 -7.64
CA PRO A 99 9.57 -0.18 -7.97
C PRO A 99 11.07 -0.36 -8.21
N LYS A 100 11.68 0.52 -9.01
CA LYS A 100 13.12 0.49 -9.29
C LYS A 100 13.97 0.59 -8.03
N LEU A 101 13.64 1.54 -7.16
CA LEU A 101 14.38 1.77 -5.93
C LEU A 101 14.20 0.60 -4.94
N LEU A 102 12.99 0.04 -4.87
CA LEU A 102 12.75 -1.18 -4.09
C LEU A 102 13.66 -2.31 -4.57
N TYR A 103 13.65 -2.58 -5.87
CA TYR A 103 14.43 -3.64 -6.49
C TYR A 103 15.93 -3.47 -6.25
N GLU A 104 16.47 -2.27 -6.48
CA GLU A 104 17.89 -1.94 -6.21
C GLU A 104 18.27 -2.10 -4.73
N ARG A 105 17.32 -1.96 -3.81
CA ARG A 105 17.56 -2.06 -2.36
C ARG A 105 17.30 -3.45 -1.78
N LEU A 106 16.83 -4.43 -2.54
CA LEU A 106 16.63 -5.80 -2.04
C LEU A 106 17.93 -6.39 -1.49
N ASP A 107 19.05 -6.16 -2.18
CA ASP A 107 20.38 -6.59 -1.75
C ASP A 107 20.77 -5.96 -0.40
N ASP A 108 20.52 -4.66 -0.24
CA ASP A 108 20.77 -3.95 1.02
C ASP A 108 19.90 -4.49 2.16
N MET A 109 18.71 -4.99 1.86
CA MET A 109 17.81 -5.64 2.81
C MET A 109 18.16 -7.11 3.05
N GLY A 110 19.04 -7.70 2.23
CA GLY A 110 19.39 -9.12 2.28
C GLY A 110 18.29 -10.04 1.79
N LEU A 111 17.46 -9.58 0.85
CA LEU A 111 16.33 -10.31 0.28
C LEU A 111 16.64 -10.69 -1.17
N ASP A 112 16.29 -11.91 -1.58
CA ASP A 112 16.39 -12.32 -3.00
C ASP A 112 15.07 -12.08 -3.73
N VAL A 113 13.95 -12.25 -3.04
CA VAL A 113 12.60 -12.12 -3.59
C VAL A 113 11.71 -11.54 -2.50
N THR A 114 10.79 -10.67 -2.90
CA THR A 114 9.70 -10.19 -2.05
C THR A 114 8.36 -10.39 -2.75
N VAL A 115 7.37 -10.90 -2.03
CA VAL A 115 5.98 -10.97 -2.46
C VAL A 115 5.31 -9.69 -2.03
N LEU A 116 4.86 -8.89 -3.00
CA LEU A 116 4.36 -7.55 -2.75
C LEU A 116 2.83 -7.50 -2.74
N TYR A 117 2.28 -6.93 -1.68
CA TYR A 117 0.88 -6.59 -1.54
C TYR A 117 0.66 -5.07 -1.65
N PRO A 118 -0.45 -4.64 -2.28
CA PRO A 118 -0.85 -3.24 -2.23
C PRO A 118 -1.12 -2.80 -0.79
N THR A 119 -0.93 -1.52 -0.45
CA THR A 119 -1.33 -0.99 0.86
C THR A 119 -2.78 -0.52 0.82
N PHE A 120 -3.10 0.41 -0.07
CA PHE A 120 -4.48 0.89 -0.22
C PHE A 120 -5.34 -0.07 -1.03
N GLY A 121 -4.75 -0.79 -1.98
CA GLY A 121 -5.47 -1.80 -2.77
C GLY A 121 -6.03 -2.96 -1.94
N LEU A 122 -5.47 -3.25 -0.75
CA LEU A 122 -6.04 -4.24 0.19
C LEU A 122 -7.45 -3.87 0.67
N LEU A 123 -7.83 -2.59 0.59
CA LEU A 123 -9.17 -2.14 0.94
C LEU A 123 -10.17 -2.36 -0.19
N ALA A 124 -9.72 -2.47 -1.44
CA ALA A 124 -10.61 -2.55 -2.59
C ALA A 124 -11.61 -3.71 -2.52
N PRO A 125 -11.23 -4.94 -2.11
CA PRO A 125 -12.17 -6.06 -1.96
C PRO A 125 -13.25 -5.84 -0.89
N HIS A 126 -13.04 -4.89 0.03
CA HIS A 126 -13.95 -4.60 1.14
C HIS A 126 -14.95 -3.47 0.84
N LEU A 127 -14.94 -2.93 -0.38
CA LEU A 127 -15.95 -1.95 -0.82
C LEU A 127 -17.29 -2.67 -1.01
N ASP A 128 -18.36 -2.17 -0.39
CA ASP A 128 -19.69 -2.80 -0.43
C ASP A 128 -20.29 -2.81 -1.84
N ASP A 129 -20.18 -1.68 -2.55
CA ASP A 129 -20.68 -1.52 -3.91
C ASP A 129 -19.91 -2.39 -4.91
N GLU A 130 -20.58 -3.35 -5.53
CA GLU A 130 -19.94 -4.31 -6.43
C GLU A 130 -19.27 -3.65 -7.64
N GLU A 131 -19.90 -2.64 -8.22
CA GLU A 131 -19.38 -1.99 -9.42
C GLU A 131 -18.07 -1.26 -9.08
N ILE A 132 -18.06 -0.52 -7.97
CA ILE A 132 -16.86 0.19 -7.50
C ILE A 132 -15.79 -0.82 -7.08
N ARG A 133 -16.15 -1.86 -6.31
CA ARG A 133 -15.23 -2.91 -5.85
C ARG A 133 -14.48 -3.55 -7.01
N ARG A 134 -15.20 -4.04 -8.03
CA ARG A 134 -14.60 -4.76 -9.16
C ARG A 134 -13.72 -3.85 -10.01
N ALA A 135 -14.17 -2.64 -10.31
CA ALA A 135 -13.38 -1.67 -11.05
C ALA A 135 -12.09 -1.30 -10.29
N THR A 136 -12.19 -1.09 -8.98
CA THR A 136 -11.06 -0.74 -8.11
C THR A 136 -10.05 -1.87 -8.03
N CYS A 137 -10.48 -3.12 -7.79
CA CYS A 137 -9.57 -4.27 -7.79
C CYS A 137 -8.83 -4.41 -9.13
N ARG A 138 -9.55 -4.25 -10.26
CA ARG A 138 -8.94 -4.31 -11.59
C ARG A 138 -7.94 -3.17 -11.82
N ALA A 139 -8.24 -1.96 -11.37
CA ALA A 139 -7.35 -0.81 -11.46
C ALA A 139 -6.05 -1.05 -10.67
N PHE A 140 -6.14 -1.47 -9.40
CA PHE A 140 -4.95 -1.77 -8.59
C PHE A 140 -4.11 -2.91 -9.18
N ASN A 141 -4.74 -3.97 -9.67
CA ASN A 141 -4.02 -5.08 -10.30
C ASN A 141 -3.29 -4.65 -11.57
N THR A 142 -3.93 -3.81 -12.40
CA THR A 142 -3.33 -3.31 -13.64
C THR A 142 -2.18 -2.34 -13.33
N TYR A 143 -2.40 -1.40 -12.41
CA TYR A 143 -1.37 -0.48 -11.92
C TYR A 143 -0.12 -1.23 -11.43
N HIS A 144 -0.28 -2.22 -10.54
CA HIS A 144 0.87 -2.98 -10.02
C HIS A 144 1.54 -3.80 -11.11
N ALA A 145 0.76 -4.48 -11.97
CA ALA A 145 1.32 -5.27 -13.07
C ALA A 145 2.17 -4.40 -14.02
N ASP A 146 1.75 -3.16 -14.27
CA ASP A 146 2.48 -2.26 -15.18
C ASP A 146 3.73 -1.66 -14.53
N ILE A 147 3.65 -1.16 -13.29
CA ILE A 147 4.82 -0.53 -12.66
C ILE A 147 5.89 -1.53 -12.23
N PHE A 148 5.51 -2.79 -11.98
CA PHE A 148 6.45 -3.86 -11.60
C PHE A 148 6.90 -4.74 -12.77
N ARG A 149 6.41 -4.49 -13.99
CA ARG A 149 6.66 -5.34 -15.17
C ARG A 149 8.15 -5.60 -15.45
N GLU A 150 9.01 -4.61 -15.20
CA GLU A 150 10.45 -4.70 -15.45
C GLU A 150 11.23 -5.38 -14.31
N TYR A 151 10.58 -5.65 -13.18
CA TYR A 151 11.21 -6.13 -11.93
C TYR A 151 10.64 -7.48 -11.46
N ALA A 152 9.79 -8.12 -12.28
CA ALA A 152 9.09 -9.37 -12.00
C ALA A 152 9.63 -10.55 -12.80
#